data_AF-A0A8H3LLK9-F1
#
_entry.id   AF-A0A8H3LLK9-F1
#
_cell.length_a   1.000
_cell.length_b   1.000
_cell.length_c   1.000
_cell.angle_alpha   90.00
_cell.angle_beta   90.00
_cell.angle_gamma   90.00
#
_symmetry.space_group_name_H-M   'P 1'
#
loop_
_entity.id
_entity.type
_entity.pdbx_description
1 polymer ?
#
loop_
_entity_poly.entity_id
_entity_poly.type
_entity_poly.pdbx_seq_one_letter_code
_entity_poly.pdbx_strand_id
1 'polypeptide(L)'
;MLLNCLVHGETPAVDCVFTVEVAKSKTVAILKDMIKEKQQPAFNHIRAAQLSLWKVSLPLDSSVDKKYGKELGYPEVNNVLDTSDASASLRSVLKLAGKFGHTLFVGVDEYDAPVNNSAFTGTNTGLDKTTLDNVANIEQFFKESFFAVLKQGCGRLYSGPAIIGKYFLTGVTPAFRAGISPLAEAVIVSDEVSLHGICGFTESEVKTIVQHYLSKDEQEAGPIIHTMQKLYNGYFFASSGYNESNPQPPLLYNHHIVFHYIRKFSSHGLVAKPEESTAVYSTTILKSISDIGEFSVKDLEDLIINGSVSSKIKTEFGFSDLLSIGKDRTITWSLLYYLGILTRDPNGNLRIPNDVIKSDVLERVTSCLLAQDKIRVLIETRALRSQTRVNEPVLQGVVEVLLDEPSKRVPELRLVLDGTKKPGDGRFGFVDIFIYPMLTSAVGRWTCGVVLELKISQEKHGPVSTTVGVVMADAVKQLEKIGEGHDDLQGHVIIAIGGLI
;
A
#
# COMPACT_ATOMS: atom_id res chain seq x y z
N MET A 1 24.37 -35.43 17.54
CA MET A 1 23.26 -34.53 17.96
C MET A 1 22.00 -35.35 17.93
N LEU A 2 21.21 -35.29 18.99
CA LEU A 2 19.93 -35.97 19.07
C LEU A 2 18.85 -35.05 18.48
N LEU A 3 18.09 -35.56 17.53
CA LEU A 3 16.93 -34.88 16.94
C LEU A 3 15.68 -35.67 17.28
N ASN A 4 14.72 -35.00 17.90
CA ASN A 4 13.39 -35.56 18.12
C ASN A 4 12.53 -35.31 16.87
N CYS A 5 11.93 -36.38 16.37
CA CYS A 5 11.13 -36.40 15.16
C CYS A 5 9.71 -36.85 15.50
N LEU A 6 8.72 -36.25 14.83
CA LEU A 6 7.31 -36.58 14.93
C LEU A 6 6.75 -36.67 13.51
N VAL A 7 5.96 -37.69 13.21
CA VAL A 7 5.26 -37.77 11.93
C VAL A 7 3.99 -36.92 12.02
N HIS A 8 3.80 -36.04 11.03
CA HIS A 8 2.63 -35.16 10.99
C HIS A 8 1.32 -35.96 10.97
N GLY A 9 0.42 -35.67 11.92
CA GLY A 9 -0.88 -36.34 12.07
C GLY A 9 -0.89 -37.46 13.12
N GLU A 10 0.26 -37.82 13.71
CA GLU A 10 0.29 -38.77 14.82
C GLU A 10 -0.10 -38.10 16.14
N THR A 11 -1.06 -38.69 16.85
CA THR A 11 -1.59 -38.21 18.13
C THR A 11 -1.80 -39.36 19.11
N PRO A 12 -1.50 -39.20 20.41
CA PRO A 12 -0.92 -38.02 21.04
C PRO A 12 0.56 -37.83 20.68
N ALA A 13 0.98 -36.61 20.33
CA ALA A 13 2.33 -36.33 19.84
C ALA A 13 3.44 -36.81 20.80
N VAL A 14 3.18 -36.78 22.12
CA VAL A 14 4.11 -37.20 23.16
C VAL A 14 4.46 -38.70 23.11
N ASP A 15 3.53 -39.53 22.64
CA ASP A 15 3.70 -40.99 22.56
C ASP A 15 4.29 -41.43 21.21
N CYS A 16 4.27 -40.52 20.23
CA CYS A 16 4.68 -40.79 18.85
C CYS A 16 6.05 -40.20 18.49
N VAL A 17 6.69 -39.46 19.40
CA VAL A 17 8.04 -38.94 19.16
C VAL A 17 9.09 -40.04 19.19
N PHE A 18 9.98 -40.01 18.22
CA PHE A 18 11.16 -40.86 18.16
C PHE A 18 12.43 -40.04 17.95
N THR A 19 13.56 -40.53 18.42
CA THR A 19 14.84 -39.82 18.34
C THR A 19 15.75 -40.42 17.27
N VAL A 20 16.34 -39.55 16.47
CA VAL A 20 17.40 -39.87 15.50
C VAL A 20 18.70 -39.23 15.94
N GLU A 21 19.74 -40.03 16.09
CA GLU A 21 21.08 -39.53 16.38
C GLU A 21 21.82 -39.26 15.09
N VAL A 22 22.22 -38.00 14.84
CA VAL A 22 22.97 -37.61 13.64
C VAL A 22 24.14 -36.71 14.01
N ALA A 23 25.31 -36.95 13.42
CA ALA A 23 26.46 -36.06 13.61
C ALA A 23 26.21 -34.70 12.96
N LYS A 24 26.64 -33.60 13.61
CA LYS A 24 26.40 -32.23 13.13
C LYS A 24 26.99 -31.94 11.74
N SER A 25 27.98 -32.73 11.31
CA SER A 25 28.63 -32.64 10.01
C SER A 25 27.88 -33.35 8.87
N LYS A 26 26.78 -34.05 9.14
CA LYS A 26 26.03 -34.82 8.15
C LYS A 26 24.96 -33.96 7.46
N THR A 27 24.65 -34.31 6.22
CA THR A 27 23.69 -33.59 5.39
C THR A 27 22.24 -33.96 5.71
N VAL A 28 21.30 -33.13 5.27
CA VAL A 28 19.85 -33.39 5.41
C VAL A 28 19.43 -34.65 4.66
N ALA A 29 20.09 -35.00 3.55
CA ALA A 29 19.80 -36.24 2.82
C ALA A 29 20.04 -37.47 3.70
N ILE A 30 21.18 -37.51 4.39
CA ILE A 30 21.53 -38.58 5.32
C ILE A 30 20.52 -38.63 6.47
N LEU A 31 20.09 -37.48 7.01
CA LEU A 31 19.05 -37.44 8.03
C LEU A 31 17.73 -38.07 7.53
N LYS A 32 17.32 -37.80 6.29
CA LYS A 32 16.09 -38.39 5.71
C LYS A 32 16.20 -39.90 5.57
N ASP A 33 17.37 -40.42 5.17
CA ASP A 33 17.61 -41.87 5.10
C ASP A 33 17.54 -42.52 6.50
N MET A 34 18.14 -41.89 7.50
CA MET A 34 18.12 -42.37 8.89
C MET A 34 16.71 -42.35 9.50
N ILE A 35 15.90 -41.33 9.19
CA ILE A 35 14.49 -41.28 9.60
C ILE A 35 13.71 -42.45 8.97
N LYS A 36 13.91 -42.70 7.68
CA LYS A 36 13.26 -43.81 6.97
C LYS A 36 13.64 -45.18 7.55
N GLU A 37 14.92 -45.37 7.90
CA GLU A 37 15.40 -46.59 8.55
C GLU A 37 14.77 -46.81 9.94
N LYS A 38 14.66 -45.75 10.74
CA LYS A 38 13.99 -45.79 12.06
C LYS A 38 12.49 -46.12 11.98
N GLN A 39 11.83 -45.74 10.88
CA GLN A 39 10.39 -45.86 10.69
C GLN A 39 9.99 -47.05 9.81
N GLN A 40 10.84 -48.07 9.70
CA GLN A 40 10.47 -49.31 9.04
C GLN A 40 9.50 -50.13 9.92
N PRO A 41 8.48 -50.77 9.35
CA PRO A 41 8.19 -50.87 7.91
C PRO A 41 7.34 -49.73 7.34
N ALA A 42 6.83 -48.82 8.18
CA ALA A 42 5.86 -47.79 7.80
C ALA A 42 6.32 -46.94 6.61
N PHE A 43 7.60 -46.55 6.57
CA PHE A 43 8.13 -45.68 5.51
C PHE A 43 8.77 -46.41 4.33
N ASN A 44 8.68 -47.75 4.26
CA ASN A 44 9.35 -48.54 3.21
C ASN A 44 8.97 -48.09 1.78
N HIS A 45 7.71 -47.73 1.58
CA HIS A 45 7.13 -47.31 0.30
C HIS A 45 7.46 -45.86 -0.11
N ILE A 46 7.97 -45.04 0.81
CA ILE A 46 8.27 -43.62 0.56
C ILE A 46 9.76 -43.47 0.24
N ARG A 47 10.13 -42.77 -0.85
CA ARG A 47 11.55 -42.48 -1.10
C ARG A 47 12.04 -41.42 -0.11
N ALA A 48 13.25 -41.55 0.45
CA ALA A 48 13.77 -40.60 1.43
C ALA A 48 13.76 -39.15 0.89
N ALA A 49 14.05 -38.95 -0.40
CA ALA A 49 14.00 -37.63 -1.05
C ALA A 49 12.60 -36.97 -1.00
N GLN A 50 11.52 -37.75 -0.89
CA GLN A 50 10.13 -37.27 -0.82
C GLN A 50 9.72 -36.85 0.61
N LEU A 51 10.52 -37.16 1.63
CA LEU A 51 10.25 -36.69 2.99
C LEU A 51 10.45 -35.18 3.07
N SER A 52 9.42 -34.48 3.53
CA SER A 52 9.51 -33.06 3.88
C SER A 52 9.78 -32.95 5.38
N LEU A 53 10.81 -32.17 5.75
CA LEU A 53 11.20 -31.98 7.14
C LEU A 53 10.95 -30.52 7.51
N TRP A 54 10.21 -30.30 8.60
CA TRP A 54 9.99 -28.98 9.18
C TRP A 54 10.58 -28.92 10.57
N LYS A 55 11.23 -27.80 10.90
CA LYS A 55 11.61 -27.51 12.28
C LYS A 55 10.36 -27.01 12.99
N VAL A 56 9.92 -27.76 13.99
CA VAL A 56 8.78 -27.39 14.84
C VAL A 56 9.26 -27.22 16.28
N SER A 57 8.61 -26.32 17.02
CA SER A 57 8.81 -26.16 18.46
C SER A 57 7.57 -26.66 19.17
N LEU A 58 7.47 -27.97 19.37
CA LEU A 58 6.34 -28.59 20.06
C LEU A 58 6.72 -28.86 21.51
N PRO A 59 5.89 -28.46 22.50
CA PRO A 59 6.06 -28.92 23.86
C PRO A 59 5.77 -30.43 23.89
N LEU A 60 6.82 -31.24 23.96
CA LEU A 60 6.70 -32.71 24.09
C LEU A 60 6.48 -33.16 25.53
N ASP A 61 6.35 -32.20 26.43
CA ASP A 61 6.06 -32.48 27.82
C ASP A 61 4.55 -32.41 28.04
N SER A 62 4.00 -33.54 28.51
CA SER A 62 2.68 -33.61 29.14
C SER A 62 2.47 -32.53 30.22
N SER A 63 3.52 -31.85 30.70
CA SER A 63 3.45 -30.76 31.66
C SER A 63 2.66 -29.56 31.18
N VAL A 64 2.57 -29.25 29.88
CA VAL A 64 1.76 -28.12 29.40
C VAL A 64 0.27 -28.45 29.53
N ASP A 65 -0.14 -29.63 29.07
CA ASP A 65 -1.50 -30.14 29.22
C ASP A 65 -1.84 -30.44 30.68
N LYS A 66 -0.86 -30.86 31.50
CA LYS A 66 -1.03 -31.03 32.95
C LYS A 66 -1.10 -29.71 33.68
N LYS A 67 -0.35 -28.68 33.26
CA LYS A 67 -0.37 -27.34 33.88
C LYS A 67 -1.72 -26.70 33.65
N TYR A 68 -2.11 -26.53 32.38
CA TYR A 68 -3.39 -25.90 32.06
C TYR A 68 -4.58 -26.80 32.38
N GLY A 69 -4.43 -28.13 32.23
CA GLY A 69 -5.40 -29.10 32.71
C GLY A 69 -5.63 -28.95 34.21
N LYS A 70 -4.59 -28.88 35.04
CA LYS A 70 -4.77 -28.64 36.48
C LYS A 70 -5.37 -27.27 36.78
N GLU A 71 -4.90 -26.21 36.10
CA GLU A 71 -5.37 -24.83 36.30
C GLU A 71 -6.83 -24.62 35.86
N LEU A 72 -7.34 -25.42 34.92
CA LEU A 72 -8.70 -25.34 34.37
C LEU A 72 -9.57 -26.56 34.75
N GLY A 73 -9.09 -27.43 35.64
CA GLY A 73 -9.79 -28.62 36.13
C GLY A 73 -10.10 -29.70 35.08
N TYR A 74 -9.17 -29.90 34.15
CA TYR A 74 -9.17 -30.93 33.11
C TYR A 74 -10.46 -30.92 32.31
N PRO A 75 -10.79 -29.80 31.64
CA PRO A 75 -12.03 -29.70 30.88
C PRO A 75 -12.00 -30.66 29.69
N GLU A 76 -13.12 -31.32 29.44
CA GLU A 76 -13.33 -32.02 28.17
C GLU A 76 -13.56 -30.98 27.06
N VAL A 77 -12.63 -30.90 26.11
CA VAL A 77 -12.63 -29.87 25.05
C VAL A 77 -13.94 -29.84 24.26
N ASN A 78 -14.51 -31.01 23.95
CA ASN A 78 -15.77 -31.12 23.20
C ASN A 78 -16.99 -30.59 23.97
N ASN A 79 -16.90 -30.42 25.29
CA ASN A 79 -17.95 -29.81 26.11
C ASN A 79 -17.78 -28.30 26.22
N VAL A 80 -16.60 -27.77 25.85
CA VAL A 80 -16.29 -26.34 25.89
C VAL A 80 -16.44 -25.72 24.50
N LEU A 81 -15.99 -26.41 23.46
CA LEU A 81 -15.98 -25.90 22.08
C LEU A 81 -17.14 -26.47 21.29
N ASP A 82 -17.88 -25.57 20.64
CA ASP A 82 -18.89 -25.85 19.64
C ASP A 82 -18.33 -25.49 18.26
N THR A 83 -18.18 -26.49 17.39
CA THR A 83 -17.60 -26.31 16.04
C THR A 83 -18.54 -25.56 15.09
N SER A 84 -19.80 -25.38 15.46
CA SER A 84 -20.82 -24.67 14.67
C SER A 84 -21.15 -23.27 15.22
N ASP A 85 -20.80 -22.98 16.49
CA ASP A 85 -21.03 -21.69 17.12
C ASP A 85 -19.80 -21.20 17.91
N ALA A 86 -19.03 -20.31 17.28
CA ALA A 86 -17.88 -19.67 17.90
C ALA A 86 -18.26 -18.78 19.11
N SER A 87 -19.47 -18.19 19.12
CA SER A 87 -19.94 -17.39 20.24
C SER A 87 -20.31 -18.25 21.44
N ALA A 88 -20.88 -19.45 21.22
CA ALA A 88 -21.08 -20.45 22.25
C ALA A 88 -19.75 -20.93 22.83
N SER A 89 -18.78 -21.24 21.97
CA SER A 89 -17.42 -21.59 22.38
C SER A 89 -16.79 -20.51 23.27
N LEU A 90 -16.86 -19.24 22.86
CA LEU A 90 -16.33 -18.14 23.65
C LEU A 90 -17.02 -18.04 25.01
N ARG A 91 -18.36 -18.14 25.08
CA ARG A 91 -19.10 -18.15 26.37
C ARG A 91 -18.64 -19.28 27.27
N SER A 92 -18.45 -20.48 26.74
CA SER A 92 -17.98 -21.64 27.50
C SER A 92 -16.57 -21.45 28.03
N VAL A 93 -15.66 -20.86 27.23
CA VAL A 93 -14.31 -20.51 27.66
C VAL A 93 -14.34 -19.45 28.79
N LEU A 94 -15.16 -18.41 28.67
CA LEU A 94 -15.32 -17.40 29.73
C LEU A 94 -15.83 -18.01 31.03
N LYS A 95 -16.84 -18.89 30.94
CA LYS A 95 -17.38 -19.61 32.11
C LYS A 95 -16.34 -20.51 32.76
N LEU A 96 -15.56 -21.23 31.95
CA LEU A 96 -14.50 -22.11 32.42
C LEU A 96 -13.42 -21.30 33.16
N ALA A 97 -12.91 -20.24 32.55
CA ALA A 97 -11.91 -19.37 33.18
C ALA A 97 -12.43 -18.77 34.49
N GLY A 98 -13.66 -18.25 34.49
CA GLY A 98 -14.29 -17.70 35.69
C GLY A 98 -14.51 -18.73 36.79
N LYS A 99 -14.89 -19.97 36.46
CA LYS A 99 -15.04 -21.07 37.42
C LYS A 99 -13.75 -21.36 38.18
N PHE A 100 -12.60 -21.20 37.54
CA PHE A 100 -11.28 -21.43 38.13
C PHE A 100 -10.57 -20.13 38.58
N GLY A 101 -11.29 -19.00 38.59
CA GLY A 101 -10.78 -17.74 39.12
C GLY A 101 -9.74 -17.05 38.23
N HIS A 102 -9.70 -17.38 36.94
CA HIS A 102 -8.77 -16.77 35.99
C HIS A 102 -9.39 -15.59 35.26
N THR A 103 -8.56 -14.57 35.00
CA THR A 103 -8.87 -13.47 34.09
C THR A 103 -8.22 -13.70 32.73
N LEU A 104 -8.88 -13.27 31.66
CA LEU A 104 -8.45 -13.45 30.28
C LEU A 104 -8.04 -12.13 29.64
N PHE A 105 -7.01 -12.22 28.81
CA PHE A 105 -6.69 -11.23 27.78
C PHE A 105 -7.22 -11.75 26.45
N VAL A 106 -8.02 -10.96 25.74
CA VAL A 106 -8.63 -11.37 24.46
C VAL A 106 -8.07 -10.54 23.32
N GLY A 107 -7.37 -11.19 22.39
CA GLY A 107 -6.98 -10.60 21.11
C GLY A 107 -7.98 -10.94 20.02
N VAL A 108 -8.44 -9.96 19.25
CA VAL A 108 -9.25 -10.17 18.04
C VAL A 108 -8.52 -9.54 16.88
N ASP A 109 -8.11 -10.37 15.93
CA ASP A 109 -7.48 -9.91 14.70
C ASP A 109 -8.50 -9.63 13.60
N GLU A 110 -8.21 -8.64 12.78
CA GLU A 110 -9.02 -8.18 11.65
C GLU A 110 -10.53 -8.12 11.94
N TYR A 111 -10.91 -7.52 13.07
CA TYR A 111 -12.30 -7.53 13.54
C TYR A 111 -13.28 -6.88 12.56
N ASP A 112 -12.78 -5.97 11.72
CA ASP A 112 -13.52 -5.20 10.72
C ASP A 112 -13.45 -5.82 9.30
N ALA A 113 -12.70 -6.91 9.10
CA ALA A 113 -12.61 -7.56 7.79
C ALA A 113 -13.96 -7.97 7.19
N PRO A 114 -14.94 -8.53 7.95
CA PRO A 114 -16.23 -8.91 7.37
C PRO A 114 -16.97 -7.75 6.69
N VAL A 115 -16.89 -6.55 7.28
CA VAL A 115 -17.53 -5.37 6.69
C VAL A 115 -16.71 -4.74 5.60
N ASN A 116 -15.38 -4.67 5.75
CA ASN A 116 -14.52 -4.12 4.71
C ASN A 116 -14.68 -4.95 3.42
N ASN A 117 -14.74 -6.28 3.56
CA ASN A 117 -14.96 -7.22 2.47
C ASN A 117 -16.40 -7.22 1.93
N SER A 118 -17.32 -6.48 2.54
CA SER A 118 -18.70 -6.32 2.03
C SER A 118 -18.92 -4.91 1.47
N ALA A 119 -18.35 -3.90 2.12
CA ALA A 119 -18.46 -2.50 1.75
C ALA A 119 -17.56 -2.12 0.57
N PHE A 120 -16.42 -2.81 0.40
CA PHE A 120 -15.36 -2.40 -0.53
C PHE A 120 -15.08 -3.41 -1.65
N THR A 121 -15.91 -4.44 -1.81
CA THR A 121 -15.79 -5.44 -2.88
C THR A 121 -16.74 -5.13 -4.03
N GLY A 122 -16.33 -4.25 -4.96
CA GLY A 122 -17.13 -4.03 -6.17
C GLY A 122 -16.63 -2.94 -7.08
N THR A 123 -16.29 -3.32 -8.32
CA THR A 123 -16.23 -2.39 -9.45
C THR A 123 -17.67 -2.11 -9.92
N ASN A 124 -18.07 -0.84 -9.88
CA ASN A 124 -19.27 -0.25 -10.48
C ASN A 124 -20.52 -0.06 -9.59
N THR A 125 -20.82 1.23 -9.40
CA THR A 125 -22.15 1.85 -9.52
C THR A 125 -23.27 1.32 -8.62
N GLY A 126 -23.32 1.86 -7.40
CA GLY A 126 -24.50 1.85 -6.56
C GLY A 126 -24.46 0.77 -5.47
N LEU A 127 -24.86 1.17 -4.26
CA LEU A 127 -25.21 0.23 -3.20
C LEU A 127 -26.40 -0.61 -3.68
N ASP A 128 -26.13 -1.82 -4.18
CA ASP A 128 -27.20 -2.76 -4.44
C ASP A 128 -27.85 -3.19 -3.12
N LYS A 129 -29.12 -3.56 -3.19
CA LYS A 129 -29.89 -3.95 -2.00
C LYS A 129 -29.22 -5.11 -1.24
N THR A 130 -28.54 -6.00 -1.97
CA THR A 130 -27.76 -7.12 -1.44
C THR A 130 -26.64 -6.68 -0.51
N THR A 131 -25.87 -5.65 -0.87
CA THR A 131 -24.79 -5.10 -0.05
C THR A 131 -25.33 -4.50 1.25
N LEU A 132 -26.44 -3.77 1.16
CA LEU A 132 -27.13 -3.21 2.33
C LEU A 132 -27.62 -4.32 3.28
N ASP A 133 -28.28 -5.35 2.74
CA ASP A 133 -28.80 -6.48 3.52
C ASP A 133 -27.65 -7.27 4.18
N ASN A 134 -26.53 -7.49 3.47
CA ASN A 134 -25.35 -8.16 4.01
C ASN A 134 -24.73 -7.38 5.18
N VAL A 135 -24.55 -6.07 5.02
CA VAL A 135 -23.97 -5.22 6.07
C VAL A 135 -24.90 -5.15 7.30
N ALA A 136 -26.22 -5.10 7.09
CA ALA A 136 -27.20 -5.17 8.17
C ALA A 136 -27.16 -6.52 8.92
N ASN A 137 -26.99 -7.64 8.21
CA ASN A 137 -26.85 -8.95 8.82
C ASN A 137 -25.54 -9.06 9.65
N ILE A 138 -24.44 -8.51 9.14
CA ILE A 138 -23.16 -8.42 9.88
C ILE A 138 -23.34 -7.57 11.14
N GLU A 139 -24.05 -6.45 11.03
CA GLU A 139 -24.36 -5.57 12.17
C GLU A 139 -25.09 -6.32 13.28
N GLN A 140 -26.16 -7.02 12.91
CA GLN A 140 -26.96 -7.79 13.84
C GLN A 140 -26.14 -8.89 14.51
N PHE A 141 -25.36 -9.64 13.73
CA PHE A 141 -24.49 -10.69 14.25
C PHE A 141 -23.46 -10.15 15.26
N PHE A 142 -22.79 -9.04 14.93
CA PHE A 142 -21.81 -8.42 15.82
C PHE A 142 -22.45 -7.89 17.10
N LYS A 143 -23.60 -7.22 17.00
CA LYS A 143 -24.31 -6.67 18.16
C LYS A 143 -24.85 -7.73 19.09
N GLU A 144 -25.40 -8.82 18.57
CA GLU A 144 -26.17 -9.79 19.37
C GLU A 144 -25.38 -11.05 19.74
N SER A 145 -24.31 -11.36 19.00
CA SER A 145 -23.53 -12.58 19.19
C SER A 145 -22.10 -12.27 19.62
N PHE A 146 -21.18 -11.99 18.70
CA PHE A 146 -19.75 -11.98 19.01
C PHE A 146 -19.36 -10.92 20.05
N PHE A 147 -19.68 -9.64 19.81
CA PHE A 147 -19.32 -8.57 20.75
C PHE A 147 -20.23 -8.54 21.98
N ALA A 148 -21.46 -9.07 21.90
CA ALA A 148 -22.30 -9.26 23.08
C ALA A 148 -21.63 -10.20 24.09
N VAL A 149 -21.01 -11.29 23.62
CA VAL A 149 -20.27 -12.22 24.50
C VAL A 149 -19.00 -11.58 25.06
N LEU A 150 -18.27 -10.80 24.27
CA LEU A 150 -17.12 -10.04 24.77
C LEU A 150 -17.54 -9.03 25.85
N LYS A 151 -18.62 -8.28 25.62
CA LYS A 151 -19.18 -7.35 26.60
C LYS A 151 -19.57 -8.06 27.90
N GLN A 152 -20.21 -9.22 27.78
CA GLN A 152 -20.55 -10.08 28.91
C GLN A 152 -19.30 -10.45 29.72
N GLY A 153 -18.22 -10.86 29.06
CA GLY A 153 -16.95 -11.18 29.73
C GLY A 153 -16.28 -9.98 30.42
N CYS A 154 -16.45 -8.77 29.89
CA CYS A 154 -15.97 -7.53 30.51
C CYS A 154 -16.85 -7.06 31.69
N GLY A 155 -18.11 -7.51 31.74
CA GLY A 155 -19.05 -7.18 32.80
C GLY A 155 -18.97 -8.16 33.99
N ARG A 156 -19.84 -7.94 34.99
CA ARG A 156 -20.04 -8.88 36.10
C ARG A 156 -20.94 -10.03 35.65
N LEU A 157 -20.41 -10.91 34.81
CA LEU A 157 -21.08 -12.19 34.56
C LEU A 157 -20.96 -13.03 35.84
N TYR A 158 -22.10 -13.43 36.43
CA TYR A 158 -22.18 -14.33 37.60
C TYR A 158 -21.61 -13.78 38.92
N SER A 159 -22.18 -12.70 39.46
CA SER A 159 -21.91 -12.24 40.84
C SER A 159 -20.42 -12.07 41.23
N GLY A 160 -19.52 -12.03 40.25
CA GLY A 160 -18.07 -12.07 40.39
C GLY A 160 -17.38 -10.96 39.58
N PRO A 161 -16.04 -10.89 39.66
CA PRO A 161 -15.26 -9.90 38.92
C PRO A 161 -15.33 -10.14 37.40
N ALA A 162 -14.99 -9.11 36.62
CA ALA A 162 -14.86 -9.24 35.17
C ALA A 162 -13.87 -10.36 34.80
N ILE A 163 -14.27 -11.23 33.89
CA ILE A 163 -13.41 -12.33 33.43
C ILE A 163 -12.42 -11.81 32.39
N ILE A 164 -12.88 -10.97 31.46
CA ILE A 164 -11.99 -10.30 30.51
C ILE A 164 -11.40 -9.09 31.22
N GLY A 165 -10.11 -9.16 31.56
CA GLY A 165 -9.39 -8.05 32.16
C GLY A 165 -8.98 -6.99 31.14
N LYS A 166 -8.70 -7.43 29.90
CA LYS A 166 -8.35 -6.56 28.78
C LYS A 166 -8.66 -7.24 27.46
N TYR A 167 -9.06 -6.47 26.46
CA TYR A 167 -9.14 -6.93 25.09
C TYR A 167 -8.33 -6.01 24.18
N PHE A 168 -7.79 -6.56 23.09
CA PHE A 168 -7.00 -5.88 22.09
C PHE A 168 -7.55 -6.25 20.72
N LEU A 169 -7.83 -5.25 19.91
CA LEU A 169 -8.49 -5.41 18.62
C LEU A 169 -7.56 -4.85 17.56
N THR A 170 -7.34 -5.60 16.50
CA THR A 170 -6.66 -5.14 15.29
C THR A 170 -7.62 -5.17 14.12
N GLY A 171 -7.44 -4.19 13.24
CA GLY A 171 -8.32 -3.90 12.13
C GLY A 171 -7.82 -2.68 11.39
N VAL A 172 -8.39 -2.41 10.22
CA VAL A 172 -7.96 -1.28 9.39
C VAL A 172 -8.70 0.00 9.77
N THR A 173 -10.01 -0.13 9.99
CA THR A 173 -10.94 0.95 10.30
C THR A 173 -11.47 0.81 11.72
N PRO A 174 -11.77 1.93 12.42
CA PRO A 174 -12.47 1.92 13.69
C PRO A 174 -13.98 1.67 13.49
N ALA A 175 -14.32 0.63 12.73
CA ALA A 175 -15.67 0.23 12.41
C ALA A 175 -16.49 -0.05 13.68
N PHE A 176 -17.76 0.38 13.64
CA PHE A 176 -18.83 0.01 14.58
C PHE A 176 -18.73 0.54 16.00
N ARG A 177 -17.71 1.35 16.29
CA ARG A 177 -17.55 1.98 17.59
C ARG A 177 -18.74 2.86 17.98
N ALA A 178 -19.40 3.50 17.02
CA ALA A 178 -20.54 4.37 17.29
C ALA A 178 -21.79 3.65 17.84
N GLY A 179 -21.84 2.32 17.81
CA GLY A 179 -23.05 1.57 18.17
C GLY A 179 -22.86 0.21 18.83
N ILE A 180 -21.62 -0.26 19.03
CA ILE A 180 -21.35 -1.57 19.61
C ILE A 180 -20.49 -1.40 20.87
N SER A 181 -21.04 -1.79 22.02
CA SER A 181 -20.26 -2.02 23.23
C SER A 181 -19.77 -3.49 23.18
N PRO A 182 -18.46 -3.78 23.35
CA PRO A 182 -17.45 -2.97 24.02
C PRO A 182 -16.57 -2.10 23.10
N LEU A 183 -16.81 -2.08 21.78
CA LEU A 183 -15.98 -1.30 20.84
C LEU A 183 -15.97 0.20 21.14
N ALA A 184 -17.11 0.76 21.55
CA ALA A 184 -17.23 2.17 21.94
C ALA A 184 -16.23 2.59 23.04
N GLU A 185 -15.93 1.68 23.97
CA GLU A 185 -15.03 1.93 25.12
C GLU A 185 -13.55 1.66 24.78
N ALA A 186 -13.25 1.10 23.60
CA ALA A 186 -11.88 0.78 23.23
C ALA A 186 -11.07 2.06 22.98
N VAL A 187 -9.79 2.09 23.34
CA VAL A 187 -8.91 3.23 23.05
C VAL A 187 -8.19 2.99 21.72
N ILE A 188 -8.16 3.99 20.83
CA ILE A 188 -7.39 3.93 19.58
C ILE A 188 -5.93 4.21 19.91
N VAL A 189 -5.12 3.16 19.94
CA VAL A 189 -3.69 3.26 20.29
C VAL A 189 -2.79 3.55 19.08
N SER A 190 -3.30 3.46 17.86
CA SER A 190 -2.55 3.79 16.63
C SER A 190 -2.25 5.28 16.48
N ASP A 191 -2.99 6.13 17.19
CA ASP A 191 -2.76 7.58 17.23
C ASP A 191 -1.72 7.97 18.31
N GLU A 192 -1.26 7.02 19.13
CA GLU A 192 -0.31 7.25 20.23
C GLU A 192 1.14 7.24 19.74
N VAL A 193 1.86 8.33 20.03
CA VAL A 193 3.26 8.53 19.61
C VAL A 193 4.17 7.42 20.13
N SER A 194 3.99 6.99 21.39
CA SER A 194 4.80 5.95 22.01
C SER A 194 4.59 4.55 21.41
N LEU A 195 3.48 4.36 20.70
CA LEU A 195 3.11 3.10 20.06
C LEU A 195 3.16 3.19 18.54
N HIS A 196 3.75 4.25 17.97
CA HIS A 196 3.74 4.48 16.53
C HIS A 196 4.17 3.26 15.71
N GLY A 197 5.24 2.58 16.13
CA GLY A 197 5.81 1.40 15.46
C GLY A 197 4.87 0.19 15.36
N ILE A 198 3.71 0.17 16.03
CA ILE A 198 2.75 -0.95 15.86
C ILE A 198 2.12 -0.96 14.45
N CYS A 199 2.15 0.17 13.73
CA CYS A 199 1.47 0.32 12.44
C CYS A 199 2.33 -0.07 11.23
N GLY A 200 3.61 -0.40 11.40
CA GLY A 200 4.49 -0.71 10.28
C GLY A 200 5.95 -0.88 10.71
N PHE A 201 6.84 -1.06 9.74
CA PHE A 201 8.26 -1.23 10.03
C PHE A 201 9.01 0.10 9.97
N THR A 202 9.98 0.26 10.85
CA THR A 202 10.99 1.33 10.77
C THR A 202 12.03 1.01 9.71
N GLU A 203 12.76 2.04 9.25
CA GLU A 203 13.87 1.84 8.30
C GLU A 203 14.96 0.89 8.84
N SER A 204 15.24 0.94 10.14
CA SER A 204 16.17 0.01 10.80
C SER A 204 15.71 -1.45 10.76
N GLU A 205 14.41 -1.70 10.90
CA GLU A 205 13.84 -3.04 10.79
C GLU A 205 13.87 -3.52 9.34
N VAL A 206 13.48 -2.67 8.37
CA VAL A 206 13.57 -3.00 6.94
C VAL A 206 15.01 -3.31 6.55
N LYS A 207 15.99 -2.51 6.98
CA LYS A 207 17.42 -2.76 6.74
C LYS A 207 17.84 -4.12 7.29
N THR A 208 17.46 -4.41 8.53
CA THR A 208 17.73 -5.71 9.18
C THR A 208 17.14 -6.86 8.37
N ILE A 209 15.87 -6.76 7.96
CA ILE A 209 15.18 -7.80 7.19
C ILE A 209 15.88 -8.01 5.84
N VAL A 210 16.16 -6.94 5.09
CA VAL A 210 16.81 -7.01 3.77
C VAL A 210 18.18 -7.68 3.87
N GLN A 211 19.04 -7.25 4.80
CA GLN A 211 20.39 -7.79 4.97
C GLN A 211 20.38 -9.28 5.30
N HIS A 212 19.54 -9.69 6.26
CA HIS A 212 19.52 -11.07 6.72
C HIS A 212 18.79 -12.00 5.75
N TYR A 213 17.64 -11.58 5.22
CA TYR A 213 16.82 -12.43 4.35
C TYR A 213 17.47 -12.62 2.97
N LEU A 214 18.06 -11.56 2.40
CA LEU A 214 18.72 -11.63 1.10
C LEU A 214 20.22 -12.00 1.19
N SER A 215 20.75 -12.17 2.40
CA SER A 215 22.19 -12.40 2.65
C SER A 215 23.07 -11.34 1.96
N LYS A 216 22.67 -10.07 2.12
CA LYS A 216 23.31 -8.91 1.51
C LYS A 216 24.06 -8.10 2.56
N ASP A 217 25.25 -7.63 2.22
CA ASP A 217 25.97 -6.69 3.07
C ASP A 217 25.35 -5.27 3.00
N GLU A 218 25.91 -4.33 3.74
CA GLU A 218 25.40 -2.96 3.81
C GLU A 218 25.46 -2.22 2.46
N GLN A 219 26.51 -2.45 1.65
CA GLN A 219 26.67 -1.80 0.35
C GLN A 219 25.68 -2.36 -0.67
N GLU A 220 25.46 -3.68 -0.65
CA GLU A 220 24.49 -4.33 -1.52
C GLU A 220 23.03 -4.05 -1.13
N ALA A 221 22.74 -3.92 0.18
CA ALA A 221 21.40 -3.63 0.67
C ALA A 221 21.00 -2.17 0.45
N GLY A 222 21.96 -1.23 0.41
CA GLY A 222 21.71 0.21 0.26
C GLY A 222 20.77 0.59 -0.89
N PRO A 223 21.05 0.19 -2.15
CA PRO A 223 20.19 0.48 -3.29
C PRO A 223 18.78 -0.10 -3.18
N ILE A 224 18.65 -1.29 -2.56
CA ILE A 224 17.37 -1.97 -2.33
C ILE A 224 16.53 -1.16 -1.33
N ILE A 225 17.14 -0.80 -0.21
CA ILE A 225 16.48 -0.01 0.84
C ILE A 225 16.09 1.36 0.31
N HIS A 226 16.96 2.04 -0.45
CA HIS A 226 16.67 3.33 -1.08
C HIS A 226 15.45 3.26 -2.02
N THR A 227 15.34 2.17 -2.78
CA THR A 227 14.17 1.92 -3.63
C THR A 227 12.91 1.74 -2.78
N MET A 228 12.99 0.91 -1.74
CA MET A 228 11.86 0.66 -0.83
C MET A 228 11.45 1.90 -0.04
N GLN A 229 12.39 2.79 0.29
CA GLN A 229 12.11 4.04 1.00
C GLN A 229 11.15 4.92 0.20
N LYS A 230 11.39 5.10 -1.11
CA LYS A 230 10.49 5.89 -1.96
C LYS A 230 9.13 5.23 -2.18
N LEU A 231 9.13 3.90 -2.34
CA LEU A 231 7.93 3.17 -2.72
C LEU A 231 7.02 2.83 -1.54
N TYR A 232 7.56 2.56 -0.35
CA TYR A 232 6.81 1.91 0.74
C TYR A 232 6.88 2.63 2.09
N ASN A 233 7.81 3.56 2.29
CA ASN A 233 7.90 4.36 3.52
C ASN A 233 6.86 5.50 3.52
N GLY A 234 6.91 6.36 4.52
CA GLY A 234 6.22 7.64 4.51
C GLY A 234 4.95 7.68 5.35
N TYR A 235 4.59 6.59 6.02
CA TYR A 235 3.43 6.53 6.89
C TYR A 235 3.71 7.14 8.26
N PHE A 236 2.84 8.02 8.72
CA PHE A 236 2.77 8.59 10.06
C PHE A 236 1.30 8.71 10.53
N PHE A 237 0.90 7.87 11.48
CA PHE A 237 -0.48 7.83 12.00
C PHE A 237 -0.64 8.47 13.38
N ALA A 238 0.46 8.68 14.11
CA ALA A 238 0.38 9.31 15.42
C ALA A 238 -0.22 10.72 15.30
N SER A 239 -1.02 11.11 16.28
CA SER A 239 -1.75 12.39 16.28
C SER A 239 -0.86 13.61 16.51
N SER A 240 0.38 13.40 16.99
CA SER A 240 1.36 14.43 17.29
C SER A 240 2.79 13.90 17.14
N GLY A 241 3.79 14.75 17.36
CA GLY A 241 5.20 14.34 17.37
C GLY A 241 5.86 14.27 15.98
N TYR A 242 5.13 14.56 14.89
CA TYR A 242 5.76 14.66 13.58
C TYR A 242 6.70 15.88 13.57
N ASN A 243 7.97 15.65 13.22
CA ASN A 243 8.94 16.70 12.91
C ASN A 243 9.47 16.51 11.48
N GLU A 244 9.39 17.55 10.64
CA GLU A 244 9.80 17.49 9.23
C GLU A 244 11.30 17.29 9.03
N SER A 245 12.13 17.87 9.91
CA SER A 245 13.59 17.77 9.82
C SER A 245 14.14 16.44 10.35
N ASN A 246 13.44 15.83 11.32
CA ASN A 246 13.80 14.53 11.88
C ASN A 246 12.55 13.92 12.54
N PRO A 247 11.73 13.15 11.79
CA PRO A 247 10.50 12.58 12.33
C PRO A 247 10.84 11.66 13.50
N GLN A 248 10.40 12.05 14.69
CA GLN A 248 10.55 11.28 15.92
C GLN A 248 9.15 11.14 16.54
N PRO A 249 8.48 9.99 16.35
CA PRO A 249 9.00 8.71 15.85
C PRO A 249 9.21 8.69 14.32
N PRO A 250 10.05 7.76 13.80
CA PRO A 250 10.37 7.69 12.37
C PRO A 250 9.15 7.30 11.54
N LEU A 251 9.17 7.70 10.27
CA LEU A 251 8.19 7.24 9.28
C LEU A 251 8.25 5.72 9.12
N LEU A 252 7.09 5.13 8.88
CA LEU A 252 6.92 3.69 8.78
C LEU A 252 6.75 3.23 7.34
N TYR A 253 7.13 1.98 7.14
CA TYR A 253 6.93 1.22 5.92
C TYR A 253 5.70 0.32 6.07
N ASN A 254 4.95 0.17 4.97
CA ASN A 254 3.92 -0.86 4.91
C ASN A 254 4.56 -2.25 4.94
N HIS A 255 4.40 -2.97 6.06
CA HIS A 255 5.06 -4.24 6.33
C HIS A 255 4.70 -5.33 5.30
N HIS A 256 3.47 -5.37 4.81
CA HIS A 256 3.03 -6.39 3.86
C HIS A 256 3.71 -6.23 2.50
N ILE A 257 3.79 -4.98 2.00
CA ILE A 257 4.45 -4.69 0.73
C ILE A 257 5.97 -4.89 0.83
N VAL A 258 6.57 -4.58 1.98
CA VAL A 258 7.99 -4.90 2.28
C VAL A 258 8.27 -6.38 2.06
N PHE A 259 7.48 -7.28 2.67
CA PHE A 259 7.69 -8.72 2.50
C PHE A 259 7.45 -9.19 1.06
N HIS A 260 6.43 -8.65 0.39
CA HIS A 260 6.16 -8.96 -1.01
C HIS A 260 7.33 -8.59 -1.92
N TYR A 261 7.86 -7.38 -1.77
CA TYR A 261 9.00 -6.90 -2.54
C TYR A 261 10.22 -7.81 -2.33
N ILE A 262 10.59 -8.07 -1.08
CA ILE A 262 11.78 -8.87 -0.75
C ILE A 262 11.66 -10.29 -1.31
N ARG A 263 10.47 -10.92 -1.23
CA ARG A 263 10.21 -12.25 -1.80
C ARG A 263 10.34 -12.27 -3.33
N LYS A 264 9.77 -11.26 -4.02
CA LYS A 264 9.90 -11.14 -5.48
C LYS A 264 11.35 -10.85 -5.90
N PHE A 265 12.05 -9.98 -5.17
CA PHE A 265 13.44 -9.65 -5.42
C PHE A 265 14.34 -10.88 -5.24
N SER A 266 14.16 -11.66 -4.17
CA SER A 266 14.94 -12.88 -3.93
C SER A 266 14.78 -13.93 -5.04
N SER A 267 13.66 -13.93 -5.77
CA SER A 267 13.38 -14.92 -6.81
C SER A 267 13.79 -14.46 -8.22
N HIS A 268 13.69 -13.16 -8.52
CA HIS A 268 13.87 -12.63 -9.88
C HIS A 268 14.99 -11.59 -10.02
N GLY A 269 15.58 -11.13 -8.92
CA GLY A 269 16.60 -10.06 -8.89
C GLY A 269 16.10 -8.66 -9.23
N LEU A 270 14.87 -8.54 -9.76
CA LEU A 270 14.19 -7.29 -10.09
C LEU A 270 12.71 -7.41 -9.74
N VAL A 271 12.11 -6.31 -9.28
CA VAL A 271 10.67 -6.24 -8.98
C VAL A 271 10.07 -5.17 -9.90
N ALA A 272 9.29 -5.59 -10.90
CA ALA A 272 8.41 -4.67 -11.62
C ALA A 272 7.40 -4.07 -10.62
N LYS A 273 6.96 -2.81 -10.84
CA LYS A 273 5.99 -2.07 -10.01
C LYS A 273 5.05 -3.06 -9.30
N PRO A 274 5.00 -3.08 -7.96
CA PRO A 274 4.27 -4.11 -7.23
C PRO A 274 2.81 -4.10 -7.69
N GLU A 275 2.37 -5.20 -8.30
CA GLU A 275 0.95 -5.52 -8.40
C GLU A 275 0.40 -5.55 -6.97
N GLU A 276 -0.72 -4.84 -6.79
CA GLU A 276 -1.41 -4.62 -5.51
C GLU A 276 -1.30 -5.83 -4.59
N SER A 277 -0.69 -5.59 -3.44
CA SER A 277 -0.66 -6.56 -2.35
C SER A 277 -0.82 -5.75 -1.08
N THR A 278 -1.99 -5.16 -0.89
CA THR A 278 -2.46 -4.65 0.40
C THR A 278 -3.81 -5.30 0.68
N ALA A 279 -4.07 -5.66 1.93
CA ALA A 279 -5.33 -6.30 2.35
C ALA A 279 -6.57 -5.45 2.02
N VAL A 280 -6.38 -4.14 1.82
CA VAL A 280 -7.36 -3.23 1.25
C VAL A 280 -6.97 -2.91 -0.19
N TYR A 281 -7.88 -3.18 -1.11
CA TYR A 281 -7.77 -2.80 -2.53
C TYR A 281 -7.88 -1.28 -2.67
N SER A 282 -6.76 -0.56 -2.47
CA SER A 282 -6.67 0.90 -2.61
C SER A 282 -7.31 1.38 -3.91
N THR A 283 -7.03 0.70 -5.03
CA THR A 283 -7.59 1.07 -6.33
C THR A 283 -9.09 0.81 -6.43
N THR A 284 -9.63 -0.25 -5.81
CA THR A 284 -11.08 -0.49 -5.77
C THR A 284 -11.79 0.62 -5.00
N ILE A 285 -11.25 1.02 -3.85
CA ILE A 285 -11.75 2.14 -3.06
C ILE A 285 -11.72 3.43 -3.89
N LEU A 286 -10.58 3.74 -4.50
CA LEU A 286 -10.43 4.94 -5.32
C LEU A 286 -11.38 4.92 -6.53
N LYS A 287 -11.59 3.77 -7.18
CA LYS A 287 -12.57 3.58 -8.27
C LYS A 287 -14.01 3.80 -7.83
N SER A 288 -14.33 3.57 -6.56
CA SER A 288 -15.68 3.80 -6.03
C SER A 288 -16.02 5.28 -5.85
N ILE A 289 -15.01 6.15 -5.71
CA ILE A 289 -15.20 7.60 -5.60
C ILE A 289 -15.71 8.12 -6.93
N SER A 290 -16.92 8.69 -6.96
CA SER A 290 -17.54 9.23 -8.17
C SER A 290 -16.95 10.58 -8.59
N ASP A 291 -17.27 10.99 -9.81
CA ASP A 291 -16.90 12.30 -10.35
C ASP A 291 -17.87 13.40 -9.86
N ILE A 292 -19.04 12.99 -9.35
CA ILE A 292 -20.08 13.85 -8.79
C ILE A 292 -20.39 13.45 -7.35
N GLY A 293 -20.56 14.43 -6.46
CA GLY A 293 -20.80 14.19 -5.04
C GLY A 293 -20.23 15.28 -4.16
N GLU A 294 -20.42 15.16 -2.84
CA GLU A 294 -19.79 16.05 -1.86
C GLU A 294 -18.28 15.83 -1.78
N PHE A 295 -17.86 14.58 -1.97
CA PHE A 295 -16.48 14.19 -2.23
C PHE A 295 -16.39 13.62 -3.64
N SER A 296 -15.52 14.17 -4.47
CA SER A 296 -15.32 13.71 -5.85
C SER A 296 -13.86 13.56 -6.22
N VAL A 297 -13.61 13.12 -7.45
CA VAL A 297 -12.26 13.08 -8.03
C VAL A 297 -11.55 14.44 -7.95
N LYS A 298 -12.29 15.56 -7.98
CA LYS A 298 -11.71 16.90 -7.82
C LYS A 298 -11.02 17.08 -6.47
N ASP A 299 -11.55 16.50 -5.40
CA ASP A 299 -10.92 16.56 -4.08
C ASP A 299 -9.57 15.79 -4.07
N LEU A 300 -9.45 14.72 -4.86
CA LEU A 300 -8.19 14.01 -5.06
C LEU A 300 -7.22 14.81 -5.94
N GLU A 301 -7.71 15.53 -6.94
CA GLU A 301 -6.92 16.48 -7.75
C GLU A 301 -6.34 17.59 -6.86
N ASP A 302 -7.18 18.24 -6.06
CA ASP A 302 -6.77 19.28 -5.12
C ASP A 302 -5.73 18.76 -4.12
N LEU A 303 -5.87 17.52 -3.64
CA LEU A 303 -4.88 16.86 -2.79
C LEU A 303 -3.53 16.69 -3.50
N ILE A 304 -3.52 16.25 -4.77
CA ILE A 304 -2.28 16.08 -5.54
C ILE A 304 -1.60 17.44 -5.78
N ILE A 305 -2.38 18.46 -6.13
CA ILE A 305 -1.87 19.81 -6.45
C ILE A 305 -1.29 20.48 -5.20
N ASN A 306 -2.02 20.44 -4.09
CA ASN A 306 -1.62 21.13 -2.87
C ASN A 306 -0.67 20.29 -1.99
N GLY A 307 -0.53 18.98 -2.28
CA GLY A 307 0.28 18.03 -1.53
C GLY A 307 -0.35 17.54 -0.22
N SER A 308 -1.20 18.35 0.42
CA SER A 308 -1.97 17.96 1.60
C SER A 308 -3.33 18.65 1.69
N VAL A 309 -4.22 18.10 2.52
CA VAL A 309 -5.56 18.63 2.80
C VAL A 309 -5.85 18.65 4.30
N SER A 310 -6.39 19.78 4.78
CA SER A 310 -6.87 19.89 6.16
C SER A 310 -8.24 19.25 6.28
N SER A 311 -8.35 18.17 7.05
CA SER A 311 -9.61 17.50 7.37
C SER A 311 -9.57 16.90 8.78
N LYS A 312 -10.73 16.77 9.41
CA LYS A 312 -10.87 16.09 10.70
C LYS A 312 -10.95 14.59 10.47
N ILE A 313 -10.26 13.81 11.31
CA ILE A 313 -10.39 12.35 11.32
C ILE A 313 -11.48 11.94 12.30
N LYS A 314 -12.53 11.30 11.77
CA LYS A 314 -13.60 10.68 12.56
C LYS A 314 -13.12 9.34 13.09
N THR A 315 -13.16 9.16 14.41
CA THR A 315 -12.65 7.98 15.12
C THR A 315 -13.74 6.95 15.44
N GLU A 316 -14.99 7.23 15.09
CA GLU A 316 -16.14 6.40 15.42
C GLU A 316 -17.02 6.23 14.19
N PHE A 317 -16.92 5.09 13.52
CA PHE A 317 -17.79 4.78 12.39
C PHE A 317 -18.99 3.95 12.83
N GLY A 318 -20.16 4.34 12.36
CA GLY A 318 -21.31 3.44 12.23
C GLY A 318 -21.26 2.65 10.92
N PHE A 319 -22.16 1.68 10.77
CA PHE A 319 -22.25 0.87 9.56
C PHE A 319 -22.56 1.70 8.31
N SER A 320 -23.47 2.66 8.43
CA SER A 320 -23.82 3.59 7.33
C SER A 320 -22.65 4.45 6.88
N ASP A 321 -21.72 4.78 7.79
CA ASP A 321 -20.56 5.61 7.46
C ASP A 321 -19.60 4.87 6.52
N LEU A 322 -19.41 3.56 6.72
CA LEU A 322 -18.55 2.73 5.86
C LEU A 322 -19.09 2.63 4.41
N LEU A 323 -20.39 2.85 4.23
CA LEU A 323 -21.08 2.87 2.92
C LEU A 323 -21.20 4.29 2.33
N SER A 324 -20.56 5.27 2.96
CA SER A 324 -20.66 6.68 2.61
C SER A 324 -19.42 7.23 1.91
N ILE A 325 -18.53 6.36 1.40
CA ILE A 325 -17.45 6.76 0.51
C ILE A 325 -18.02 7.59 -0.66
N GLY A 326 -17.45 8.78 -0.89
CA GLY A 326 -17.88 9.72 -1.93
C GLY A 326 -19.09 10.60 -1.54
N LYS A 327 -19.86 10.21 -0.52
CA LYS A 327 -21.09 10.93 -0.14
C LYS A 327 -20.87 12.03 0.88
N ASP A 328 -19.97 11.81 1.83
CA ASP A 328 -19.60 12.77 2.88
C ASP A 328 -18.09 12.99 2.85
N ARG A 329 -17.69 14.26 2.84
CA ARG A 329 -16.29 14.64 2.69
C ARG A 329 -15.42 14.23 3.88
N THR A 330 -15.91 14.42 5.10
CA THR A 330 -15.16 14.12 6.33
C THR A 330 -15.01 12.61 6.51
N ILE A 331 -16.08 11.86 6.28
CA ILE A 331 -16.08 10.39 6.34
C ILE A 331 -15.14 9.82 5.28
N THR A 332 -15.22 10.30 4.04
CA THR A 332 -14.36 9.80 2.96
C THR A 332 -12.88 10.05 3.26
N TRP A 333 -12.51 11.26 3.69
CA TRP A 333 -11.12 11.54 4.11
C TRP A 333 -10.66 10.64 5.26
N SER A 334 -11.53 10.41 6.24
CA SER A 334 -11.21 9.54 7.38
C SER A 334 -11.03 8.08 6.95
N LEU A 335 -11.86 7.56 6.05
CA LEU A 335 -11.71 6.21 5.51
C LEU A 335 -10.42 6.09 4.69
N LEU A 336 -10.10 7.03 3.81
CA LEU A 336 -8.84 7.02 3.06
C LEU A 336 -7.61 7.03 3.98
N TYR A 337 -7.68 7.73 5.12
CA TYR A 337 -6.64 7.69 6.16
C TYR A 337 -6.50 6.30 6.79
N TYR A 338 -7.60 5.72 7.30
CA TYR A 338 -7.55 4.41 7.97
C TYR A 338 -7.16 3.28 7.02
N LEU A 339 -7.56 3.35 5.76
CA LEU A 339 -7.20 2.39 4.72
C LEU A 339 -5.75 2.51 4.24
N GLY A 340 -4.97 3.45 4.79
CA GLY A 340 -3.57 3.67 4.43
C GLY A 340 -3.36 4.31 3.05
N ILE A 341 -4.40 4.91 2.47
CA ILE A 341 -4.26 5.73 1.26
C ILE A 341 -3.70 7.11 1.65
N LEU A 342 -4.05 7.60 2.85
CA LEU A 342 -3.56 8.86 3.39
C LEU A 342 -2.84 8.66 4.71
N THR A 343 -2.05 9.66 5.06
CA THR A 343 -1.29 9.72 6.30
C THR A 343 -1.14 11.16 6.76
N ARG A 344 -0.57 11.39 7.95
CA ARG A 344 -0.39 12.76 8.46
C ARG A 344 0.92 13.40 7.96
N ASP A 345 0.85 14.70 7.73
CA ASP A 345 2.00 15.59 7.55
C ASP A 345 2.42 16.24 8.89
N PRO A 346 3.51 17.04 8.92
CA PRO A 346 3.96 17.72 10.14
C PRO A 346 2.91 18.63 10.81
N ASN A 347 1.96 19.16 10.02
CA ASN A 347 0.90 20.04 10.50
C ASN A 347 -0.35 19.28 10.94
N GLY A 348 -0.34 17.94 10.84
CA GLY A 348 -1.48 17.08 11.11
C GLY A 348 -2.50 17.02 9.97
N ASN A 349 -2.20 17.63 8.81
CA ASN A 349 -3.03 17.53 7.60
C ASN A 349 -2.83 16.15 6.95
N LEU A 350 -3.76 15.80 6.06
CA LEU A 350 -3.69 14.54 5.33
C LEU A 350 -2.89 14.69 4.04
N ARG A 351 -1.97 13.76 3.80
CA ARG A 351 -1.17 13.68 2.57
C ARG A 351 -1.05 12.24 2.08
N ILE A 352 -0.56 12.09 0.86
CA ILE A 352 -0.21 10.79 0.29
C ILE A 352 1.16 10.33 0.87
N PRO A 353 1.30 9.07 1.31
CA PRO A 353 2.50 8.61 2.01
C PRO A 353 3.73 8.39 1.11
N ASN A 354 3.55 7.81 -0.09
CA ASN A 354 4.62 7.36 -0.98
C ASN A 354 4.18 7.24 -2.45
N ASP A 355 5.14 6.92 -3.31
CA ASP A 355 4.98 6.85 -4.76
C ASP A 355 4.02 5.74 -5.22
N VAL A 356 3.88 4.65 -4.45
CA VAL A 356 2.93 3.57 -4.78
C VAL A 356 1.51 4.08 -4.66
N ILE A 357 1.17 4.65 -3.50
CA ILE A 357 -0.17 5.20 -3.28
C ILE A 357 -0.42 6.43 -4.16
N LYS A 358 0.60 7.27 -4.36
CA LYS A 358 0.52 8.41 -5.30
C LYS A 358 0.15 7.95 -6.69
N SER A 359 0.75 6.86 -7.16
CA SER A 359 0.42 6.29 -8.46
C SER A 359 -1.02 5.80 -8.53
N ASP A 360 -1.55 5.18 -7.47
CA ASP A 360 -2.93 4.67 -7.44
C ASP A 360 -3.94 5.83 -7.50
N VAL A 361 -3.71 6.90 -6.73
CA VAL A 361 -4.56 8.10 -6.74
C VAL A 361 -4.52 8.78 -8.11
N LEU A 362 -3.32 8.92 -8.69
CA LEU A 362 -3.13 9.52 -10.00
C LEU A 362 -3.79 8.71 -11.12
N GLU A 363 -3.75 7.38 -11.04
CA GLU A 363 -4.44 6.49 -11.98
C GLU A 363 -5.96 6.71 -11.92
N ARG A 364 -6.55 6.89 -10.72
CA ARG A 364 -7.97 7.20 -10.57
C ARG A 364 -8.33 8.55 -11.20
N VAL A 365 -7.59 9.60 -10.86
CA VAL A 365 -7.79 10.95 -11.40
C VAL A 365 -7.72 10.93 -12.93
N THR A 366 -6.70 10.29 -13.47
CA THR A 366 -6.49 10.18 -14.92
C THR A 366 -7.61 9.40 -15.60
N SER A 367 -8.05 8.30 -15.00
CA SER A 367 -9.14 7.49 -15.55
C SER A 367 -10.45 8.28 -15.64
N CYS A 368 -10.73 9.14 -14.66
CA CYS A 368 -11.86 10.08 -14.70
C CYS A 368 -11.69 11.12 -15.83
N LEU A 369 -10.52 11.75 -15.94
CA LEU A 369 -10.24 12.75 -16.97
C LEU A 369 -10.35 12.17 -18.39
N LEU A 370 -9.87 10.94 -18.60
CA LEU A 370 -9.97 10.23 -19.88
C LEU A 370 -11.40 9.84 -20.27
N ALA A 371 -12.31 9.71 -19.29
CA ALA A 371 -13.72 9.47 -19.55
C ALA A 371 -14.45 10.72 -20.08
N GLN A 372 -13.82 11.92 -20.03
CA GLN A 372 -14.38 13.14 -20.59
C GLN A 372 -14.02 13.27 -22.08
N ASP A 373 -15.02 13.22 -22.96
CA ASP A 373 -14.85 13.18 -24.43
C ASP A 373 -13.96 14.29 -25.01
N LYS A 374 -14.01 15.51 -24.44
CA LYS A 374 -13.20 16.66 -24.90
C LYS A 374 -11.71 16.48 -24.66
N ILE A 375 -11.33 15.84 -23.56
CA ILE A 375 -9.95 15.57 -23.17
C ILE A 375 -9.45 14.31 -23.87
N ARG A 376 -10.32 13.30 -24.00
CA ARG A 376 -10.04 12.07 -24.75
C ARG A 376 -9.59 12.36 -26.18
N VAL A 377 -10.32 13.21 -26.90
CA VAL A 377 -9.97 13.61 -28.29
C VAL A 377 -8.63 14.34 -28.34
N LEU A 378 -8.32 15.17 -27.33
CA LEU A 378 -7.09 15.95 -27.24
C LEU A 378 -5.86 15.07 -26.91
N ILE A 379 -6.07 13.99 -26.15
CA ILE A 379 -5.03 12.98 -25.83
C ILE A 379 -4.87 11.97 -26.98
N GLU A 380 -5.95 11.57 -27.66
CA GLU A 380 -5.91 10.65 -28.80
C GLU A 380 -5.32 11.29 -30.08
N THR A 381 -5.44 12.62 -30.25
CA THR A 381 -4.80 13.36 -31.34
C THR A 381 -3.33 13.71 -31.07
N ARG A 382 -2.89 13.70 -29.81
CA ARG A 382 -1.47 13.75 -29.43
C ARG A 382 -0.85 12.37 -29.63
N ALA A 383 0.34 12.29 -30.22
CA ALA A 383 0.97 11.04 -30.64
C ALA A 383 1.30 10.09 -29.46
N LEU A 384 0.33 9.27 -29.05
CA LEU A 384 0.49 8.15 -28.11
C LEU A 384 0.30 6.79 -28.81
N ARG A 385 0.57 6.73 -30.12
CA ARG A 385 0.56 5.46 -30.88
C ARG A 385 1.76 4.54 -30.60
N SER A 386 2.67 4.92 -29.70
CA SER A 386 3.72 4.01 -29.24
C SER A 386 4.01 4.19 -27.75
N GLN A 387 3.20 3.56 -26.90
CA GLN A 387 3.67 2.68 -25.82
C GLN A 387 2.52 2.35 -24.87
N THR A 388 2.40 1.07 -24.58
CA THR A 388 1.29 0.39 -23.92
C THR A 388 1.20 0.62 -22.41
N ARG A 389 1.82 1.68 -21.85
CA ARG A 389 1.77 2.01 -20.41
C ARG A 389 1.90 3.50 -20.17
N VAL A 390 0.88 4.09 -19.57
CA VAL A 390 0.88 5.45 -19.03
C VAL A 390 1.91 5.52 -17.89
N ASN A 391 2.86 6.45 -17.92
CA ASN A 391 3.90 6.64 -16.90
C ASN A 391 3.80 8.04 -16.24
N GLU A 392 4.44 8.20 -15.07
CA GLU A 392 4.39 9.43 -14.26
C GLU A 392 4.69 10.73 -15.04
N PRO A 393 5.64 10.79 -16.01
CA PRO A 393 5.87 11.97 -16.83
C PRO A 393 4.70 12.33 -17.76
N VAL A 394 4.03 11.32 -18.34
CA VAL A 394 2.83 11.54 -19.18
C VAL A 394 1.68 12.05 -18.33
N LEU A 395 1.54 11.52 -17.11
CA LEU A 395 0.52 11.95 -16.15
C LEU A 395 0.77 13.38 -15.65
N GLN A 396 2.03 13.71 -15.35
CA GLN A 396 2.47 15.05 -14.98
C GLN A 396 2.18 16.05 -16.11
N GLY A 397 2.48 15.69 -17.36
CA GLY A 397 2.17 16.53 -18.52
C GLY A 397 0.68 16.73 -18.79
N VAL A 398 -0.18 15.76 -18.42
CA VAL A 398 -1.64 15.91 -18.47
C VAL A 398 -2.14 16.88 -17.40
N VAL A 399 -1.62 16.78 -16.17
CA VAL A 399 -1.97 17.67 -15.05
C VAL A 399 -1.50 19.10 -15.33
N GLU A 400 -0.27 19.31 -15.78
CA GLU A 400 0.29 20.63 -16.10
C GLU A 400 -0.47 21.35 -17.22
N VAL A 401 -1.06 20.61 -18.16
CA VAL A 401 -1.90 21.17 -19.23
C VAL A 401 -3.27 21.64 -18.71
N LEU A 402 -3.77 21.06 -17.62
CA LEU A 402 -5.06 21.39 -17.01
C LEU A 402 -4.97 22.54 -15.99
N LEU A 403 -3.80 22.77 -15.39
CA LEU A 403 -3.58 23.81 -14.39
C LEU A 403 -3.59 25.25 -14.95
N ASP A 404 -3.31 25.44 -16.25
CA ASP A 404 -3.30 26.75 -16.90
C ASP A 404 -4.47 26.89 -17.91
N GLU A 405 -5.42 27.80 -17.63
CA GLU A 405 -6.48 28.13 -18.58
C GLU A 405 -5.92 28.54 -19.96
N PRO A 406 -6.42 27.99 -21.07
CA PRO A 406 -5.91 28.27 -22.43
C PRO A 406 -5.92 29.75 -22.83
N SER A 407 -6.79 30.56 -22.20
CA SER A 407 -6.97 31.99 -22.45
C SER A 407 -5.86 32.86 -21.85
N LYS A 408 -5.01 32.33 -20.96
CA LYS A 408 -3.94 33.08 -20.29
C LYS A 408 -2.56 32.87 -20.91
N ARG A 409 -2.47 32.18 -22.05
CA ARG A 409 -1.18 31.95 -22.74
C ARG A 409 -0.78 33.12 -23.63
N VAL A 410 0.39 33.69 -23.36
CA VAL A 410 1.23 34.33 -24.37
C VAL A 410 2.01 33.21 -25.08
N PRO A 411 2.11 33.20 -26.43
CA PRO A 411 2.82 32.17 -27.16
C PRO A 411 4.34 32.31 -26.95
N GLU A 412 4.85 31.74 -25.87
CA GLU A 412 6.29 31.63 -25.62
C GLU A 412 6.74 30.17 -25.70
N LEU A 413 7.83 29.95 -26.44
CA LEU A 413 8.55 28.69 -26.52
C LEU A 413 9.12 28.35 -25.14
N ARG A 414 8.64 27.28 -24.49
CA ARG A 414 9.18 26.81 -23.21
C ARG A 414 10.01 25.55 -23.40
N LEU A 415 11.30 25.65 -23.11
CA LEU A 415 12.24 24.53 -23.01
C LEU A 415 12.24 24.01 -21.57
N VAL A 416 11.81 22.76 -21.36
CA VAL A 416 11.89 22.10 -20.04
C VAL A 416 13.15 21.25 -20.00
N LEU A 417 14.09 21.62 -19.13
CA LEU A 417 15.37 20.93 -18.96
C LEU A 417 15.35 20.08 -17.68
N ASP A 418 15.84 18.84 -17.75
CA ASP A 418 16.09 18.00 -16.57
C ASP A 418 17.33 18.52 -15.82
N GLY A 419 17.09 19.23 -14.70
CA GLY A 419 18.15 19.83 -13.87
C GLY A 419 19.04 18.83 -13.12
N THR A 420 18.78 17.52 -13.23
CA THR A 420 19.59 16.49 -12.58
C THR A 420 20.78 16.01 -13.43
N LYS A 421 20.85 16.40 -14.70
CA LYS A 421 21.88 15.97 -15.67
C LYS A 421 23.07 16.92 -15.70
N LYS A 422 24.28 16.37 -15.76
CA LYS A 422 25.53 17.15 -15.80
C LYS A 422 25.99 17.39 -17.26
N PRO A 423 26.73 18.48 -17.53
CA PRO A 423 27.28 18.73 -18.86
C PRO A 423 28.20 17.58 -19.31
N GLY A 424 27.93 16.99 -20.48
CA GLY A 424 28.74 15.92 -21.07
C GLY A 424 28.09 14.54 -21.11
N ASP A 425 26.87 14.36 -20.59
CA ASP A 425 26.17 13.06 -20.54
C ASP A 425 25.72 12.51 -21.92
N GLY A 426 26.07 13.17 -23.03
CA GLY A 426 26.00 12.64 -24.40
C GLY A 426 24.60 12.40 -24.97
N ARG A 427 23.53 12.43 -24.17
CA ARG A 427 22.13 12.47 -24.60
C ARG A 427 21.32 13.23 -23.57
N PHE A 428 20.89 14.43 -23.93
CA PHE A 428 19.74 15.02 -23.27
C PHE A 428 18.49 14.40 -23.91
N GLY A 429 17.67 13.72 -23.13
CA GLY A 429 16.32 13.38 -23.56
C GLY A 429 15.46 14.60 -23.32
N PHE A 430 14.98 15.25 -24.39
CA PHE A 430 13.99 16.32 -24.26
C PHE A 430 12.67 15.92 -24.90
N VAL A 431 11.61 16.37 -24.23
CA VAL A 431 10.21 16.25 -24.61
C VAL A 431 9.89 17.39 -25.60
N ASP A 432 9.11 17.04 -26.61
CA ASP A 432 8.71 17.79 -27.81
C ASP A 432 8.59 19.33 -27.72
N ILE A 433 8.87 20.01 -28.84
CA ILE A 433 8.59 21.44 -29.07
C ILE A 433 7.25 21.58 -29.79
N PHE A 434 6.34 22.41 -29.27
CA PHE A 434 5.05 22.70 -29.94
C PHE A 434 4.82 24.20 -30.16
N ILE A 435 4.42 24.55 -31.38
CA ILE A 435 3.90 25.86 -31.78
C ILE A 435 2.37 25.72 -31.90
N TYR A 436 1.62 26.57 -31.21
CA TYR A 436 0.15 26.57 -31.28
C TYR A 436 -0.32 27.50 -32.41
N PRO A 437 -1.31 27.13 -33.23
CA PRO A 437 -1.93 28.07 -34.16
C PRO A 437 -2.82 29.04 -33.39
N MET A 438 -2.69 30.35 -33.66
CA MET A 438 -3.74 31.28 -33.29
C MET A 438 -4.98 30.97 -34.14
N LEU A 439 -6.13 30.85 -33.48
CA LEU A 439 -7.43 30.79 -34.13
C LEU A 439 -7.72 32.14 -34.79
N THR A 440 -7.35 32.30 -36.05
CA THR A 440 -8.01 33.26 -36.94
C THR A 440 -9.05 32.52 -37.76
N SER A 441 -10.28 33.01 -37.65
CA SER A 441 -11.45 32.48 -38.32
C SER A 441 -11.28 32.42 -39.84
N ALA A 442 -11.89 31.37 -40.40
CA ALA A 442 -12.23 31.15 -41.80
C ALA A 442 -11.13 30.61 -42.72
N VAL A 443 -11.51 29.51 -43.37
CA VAL A 443 -10.86 28.80 -44.48
C VAL A 443 -9.69 27.90 -44.08
N GLY A 444 -9.95 26.59 -44.17
CA GLY A 444 -9.05 25.55 -43.70
C GLY A 444 -7.70 25.54 -44.39
N ARG A 445 -6.65 25.44 -43.57
CA ARG A 445 -5.37 24.79 -43.90
C ARG A 445 -4.85 24.09 -42.65
N TRP A 446 -4.42 22.84 -42.84
CA TRP A 446 -3.75 22.04 -41.84
C TRP A 446 -2.29 22.48 -41.78
N THR A 447 -1.75 22.78 -40.60
CA THR A 447 -0.31 22.90 -40.41
C THR A 447 0.24 21.56 -39.95
N CYS A 448 1.19 21.02 -40.73
CA CYS A 448 2.00 19.87 -40.35
C CYS A 448 2.71 20.15 -39.01
N GLY A 449 2.65 19.20 -38.08
CA GLY A 449 3.60 19.16 -36.98
C GLY A 449 5.01 19.07 -37.57
N VAL A 450 5.85 20.07 -37.28
CA VAL A 450 7.27 20.02 -37.64
C VAL A 450 7.98 19.24 -36.54
N VAL A 451 8.46 18.04 -36.86
CA VAL A 451 9.35 17.28 -35.98
C VAL A 451 10.77 17.66 -36.34
N LEU A 452 11.49 18.34 -35.43
CA LEU A 452 12.91 18.61 -35.56
C LEU A 452 13.71 17.53 -34.80
N GLU A 453 14.51 16.75 -35.52
CA GLU A 453 15.46 15.81 -34.92
C GLU A 453 16.84 16.49 -34.82
N LEU A 454 17.29 16.79 -33.60
CA LEU A 454 18.64 17.29 -33.34
C LEU A 454 19.60 16.12 -33.13
N LYS A 455 20.46 15.86 -34.12
CA LYS A 455 21.59 14.91 -34.01
C LYS A 455 22.88 15.67 -33.72
N ILE A 456 23.51 15.39 -32.58
CA ILE A 456 24.89 15.83 -32.33
C ILE A 456 25.83 14.73 -32.83
N SER A 457 26.60 14.99 -33.90
CA SER A 457 27.77 14.17 -34.23
C SER A 457 28.97 14.67 -33.42
N GLN A 458 29.62 13.76 -32.69
CA GLN A 458 30.95 14.05 -32.13
C GLN A 458 31.95 14.04 -33.27
N GLU A 459 32.35 15.21 -33.77
CA GLU A 459 33.66 15.34 -34.41
C GLU A 459 34.71 15.72 -33.37
N LYS A 460 35.83 14.98 -33.41
CA LYS A 460 36.95 15.10 -32.49
C LYS A 460 37.61 16.48 -32.60
N HIS A 461 37.91 17.04 -31.43
CA HIS A 461 38.85 18.13 -31.14
C HIS A 461 38.51 19.55 -31.63
N GLY A 462 37.90 20.35 -30.73
CA GLY A 462 37.82 21.81 -30.77
C GLY A 462 37.03 22.39 -29.58
N PRO A 463 37.25 23.66 -29.15
CA PRO A 463 36.68 24.19 -27.91
C PRO A 463 35.15 24.37 -27.97
N VAL A 464 34.51 24.00 -26.86
CA VAL A 464 33.05 23.74 -26.68
C VAL A 464 32.15 24.99 -26.80
N SER A 465 32.71 26.19 -26.96
CA SER A 465 31.91 27.43 -27.06
C SER A 465 31.28 27.67 -28.44
N THR A 466 31.70 26.95 -29.48
CA THR A 466 31.33 27.29 -30.88
C THR A 466 30.14 26.49 -31.39
N THR A 467 29.79 25.36 -30.77
CA THR A 467 28.84 24.40 -31.34
C THR A 467 27.37 24.76 -31.02
N VAL A 468 27.09 25.38 -29.87
CA VAL A 468 25.72 25.79 -29.50
C VAL A 468 25.26 27.02 -30.30
N GLY A 469 26.16 27.98 -30.53
CA GLY A 469 25.86 29.19 -31.31
C GLY A 469 25.59 28.90 -32.79
N VAL A 470 26.31 27.94 -33.39
CA VAL A 470 26.11 27.55 -34.79
C VAL A 470 24.79 26.77 -34.97
N VAL A 471 24.46 25.88 -34.04
CA VAL A 471 23.21 25.10 -34.09
C VAL A 471 21.97 25.98 -33.84
N MET A 472 22.07 26.96 -32.93
CA MET A 472 20.99 27.94 -32.74
C MET A 472 20.85 28.91 -33.93
N ALA A 473 21.94 29.34 -34.54
CA ALA A 473 21.89 30.20 -35.72
C ALA A 473 21.25 29.50 -36.94
N ASP A 474 21.46 28.18 -37.08
CA ASP A 474 20.85 27.39 -38.15
C ASP A 474 19.35 27.12 -37.89
N ALA A 475 18.97 26.89 -36.63
CA ALA A 475 17.56 26.79 -36.22
C ALA A 475 16.81 28.12 -36.41
N VAL A 476 17.44 29.25 -36.08
CA VAL A 476 16.89 30.60 -36.31
C VAL A 476 16.74 30.87 -37.81
N LYS A 477 17.73 30.54 -38.64
CA LYS A 477 17.62 30.67 -40.12
C LYS A 477 16.52 29.81 -40.72
N GLN A 478 16.29 28.60 -40.18
CA GLN A 478 15.20 27.74 -40.64
C GLN A 478 13.83 28.29 -40.22
N LEU A 479 13.73 28.93 -39.05
CA LEU A 479 12.51 29.59 -38.60
C LEU A 479 12.23 30.91 -39.35
N GLU A 480 13.26 31.69 -39.68
CA GLU A 480 13.15 32.89 -40.53
C GLU A 480 12.69 32.53 -41.95
N LYS A 481 13.19 31.43 -42.54
CA LYS A 481 12.73 30.89 -43.83
C LYS A 481 11.26 30.44 -43.84
N ILE A 482 10.71 30.04 -42.70
CA ILE A 482 9.30 29.67 -42.56
C ILE A 482 8.42 30.94 -42.47
N GLY A 483 8.97 32.06 -41.97
CA GLY A 483 8.31 33.37 -41.91
C GLY A 483 8.26 34.13 -43.25
N GLU A 484 9.22 33.94 -44.15
CA GLU A 484 9.30 34.65 -45.45
C GLU A 484 8.15 34.33 -46.44
N GLY A 485 7.29 33.35 -46.14
CA GLY A 485 6.13 32.98 -46.98
C GLY A 485 4.78 33.50 -46.51
N HIS A 486 4.71 34.21 -45.37
CA HIS A 486 3.46 34.62 -44.73
C HIS A 486 3.58 36.00 -44.08
N ASP A 487 3.06 37.02 -44.75
CA ASP A 487 3.13 38.45 -44.36
C ASP A 487 2.44 38.82 -43.02
N ASP A 488 1.80 37.87 -42.33
CA ASP A 488 0.99 38.14 -41.11
C ASP A 488 1.63 37.64 -39.79
N LEU A 489 2.85 37.13 -39.79
CA LEU A 489 3.56 36.69 -38.56
C LEU A 489 4.45 37.80 -37.98
N GLN A 490 3.85 38.83 -37.39
CA GLN A 490 4.59 39.73 -36.48
C GLN A 490 4.61 39.16 -35.06
N GLY A 491 5.59 38.29 -34.77
CA GLY A 491 5.92 37.83 -33.42
C GLY A 491 7.36 38.19 -33.08
N HIS A 492 7.57 39.02 -32.05
CA HIS A 492 8.92 39.30 -31.55
C HIS A 492 9.48 38.08 -30.83
N VAL A 493 10.64 37.58 -31.29
CA VAL A 493 11.42 36.55 -30.59
C VAL A 493 12.32 37.25 -29.57
N ILE A 494 11.99 37.16 -28.28
CA ILE A 494 12.87 37.60 -27.20
C ILE A 494 13.51 36.37 -26.56
N ILE A 495 14.84 36.27 -26.62
CA ILE A 495 15.61 35.21 -25.97
C ILE A 495 16.31 35.81 -24.75
N ALA A 496 15.87 35.41 -23.55
CA ALA A 496 16.56 35.74 -22.31
C ALA A 496 17.59 34.64 -21.98
N ILE A 497 18.88 34.99 -22.02
CA ILE A 497 19.97 34.11 -21.58
C ILE A 497 20.17 34.35 -20.08
N GLY A 498 19.55 33.51 -19.26
CA GLY A 498 19.84 33.44 -17.82
C GLY A 498 21.10 32.63 -17.56
N GLY A 499 22.25 33.29 -17.54
CA GLY A 499 23.48 32.70 -17.02
C GLY A 499 23.49 32.75 -15.49
N LEU A 500 23.78 31.63 -14.84
CA LEU A 500 24.26 31.60 -13.46
C LEU A 500 25.39 30.56 -13.35
N ILE A 501 26.60 31.11 -13.53
CA ILE A 501 27.97 30.65 -13.20
C ILE A 501 28.38 29.26 -13.72
#